data_AF-A0A3S4I205-F1
#
_entry.id   AF-A0A3S4I205-F1
#
_cell.length_a   1.000
_cell.length_b   1.000
_cell.length_c   1.000
_cell.angle_alpha   90.00
_cell.angle_beta   90.00
_cell.angle_gamma   90.00
#
_symmetry.space_group_name_H-M   'P 1'
#
loop_
_entity.id
_entity.type
_entity.pdbx_description
1 polymer ?
#
loop_
_entity_poly.entity_id
_entity_poly.type
_entity_poly.pdbx_seq_one_letter_code
_entity_poly.pdbx_strand_id
1 'polypeptide(L)'
;MTASTDAKIDLVDNTILFSAMAEVRPSALLPLAADLSAINASSLTVKAFLDMQDDNLPKLVVCQSLSVMQGVTYEQFEWFVRQSEEQISMVILEAGAPSASV
;
A
#
# COMPACT_ATOMS: atom_id res chain seq x y z
N MET A 1 -11.63 -17.56 3.20
CA MET A 1 -10.16 -17.46 3.29
C MET A 1 -9.84 -15.98 3.32
N THR A 2 -9.49 -15.46 4.49
CA THR A 2 -9.00 -14.08 4.72
C THR A 2 -7.54 -14.05 4.29
N ALA A 3 -7.16 -13.25 3.30
CA ALA A 3 -5.73 -12.97 3.07
C ALA A 3 -5.26 -12.04 4.20
N SER A 4 -4.16 -12.38 4.85
CA SER A 4 -3.53 -11.51 5.85
C SER A 4 -2.82 -10.38 5.12
N THR A 5 -3.31 -9.16 5.28
CA THR A 5 -2.57 -7.97 4.87
C THR A 5 -1.38 -7.81 5.82
N ASP A 6 -0.16 -7.84 5.30
CA ASP A 6 1.04 -7.53 6.08
C ASP A 6 1.37 -6.05 5.89
N ALA A 7 1.53 -5.31 6.98
CA ALA A 7 1.81 -3.87 6.94
C ALA A 7 3.07 -3.56 7.76
N LYS A 8 3.90 -2.67 7.22
CA LYS A 8 5.18 -2.29 7.83
C LYS A 8 5.53 -0.84 7.56
N ILE A 9 6.36 -0.30 8.45
CA ILE A 9 6.99 1.00 8.31
C ILE A 9 8.49 0.77 8.13
N ASP A 10 9.02 1.18 7.00
CA ASP A 10 10.44 1.12 6.68
C ASP A 10 11.04 2.55 6.64
N LEU A 11 12.34 2.67 6.93
CA LEU A 11 13.12 3.90 6.73
C LEU A 11 14.23 3.62 5.71
N VAL A 12 14.14 4.23 4.53
CA VAL A 12 15.09 4.05 3.43
C VAL A 12 15.47 5.42 2.88
N ASP A 13 16.77 5.72 2.78
CA ASP A 13 17.27 6.99 2.22
C ASP A 13 16.57 8.24 2.79
N ASN A 14 16.45 8.32 4.12
CA ASN A 14 15.74 9.38 4.83
C ASN A 14 14.29 9.57 4.36
N THR A 15 13.64 8.49 3.93
CA THR A 15 12.23 8.45 3.56
C THR A 15 11.56 7.34 4.36
N ILE A 16 10.53 7.71 5.11
CA ILE A 16 9.66 6.75 5.78
C ILE A 16 8.69 6.22 4.73
N LEU A 17 8.57 4.90 4.65
CA LEU A 17 7.62 4.20 3.78
C LEU A 17 6.64 3.43 4.67
N PHE A 18 5.38 3.86 4.69
CA PHE A 18 4.30 3.02 5.20
C PHE A 18 3.82 2.18 4.04
N SER A 19 3.88 0.85 4.16
CA SER A 19 3.43 -0.06 3.12
C SER A 19 2.56 -1.17 3.69
N ALA A 20 1.58 -1.60 2.90
CA ALA A 20 0.78 -2.78 3.14
C ALA A 20 0.80 -3.67 1.89
N MET A 21 0.77 -4.98 2.12
CA MET A 21 0.90 -6.00 1.09
C MET A 21 -0.27 -6.97 1.20
N ALA A 22 -0.94 -7.22 0.07
CA ALA A 22 -2.01 -8.20 -0.02
C ALA A 22 -1.72 -9.18 -1.16
N GLU A 23 -1.88 -10.48 -0.89
CA GLU A 23 -1.75 -11.51 -1.92
C GLU A 23 -2.86 -11.40 -2.97
N VAL A 24 -2.48 -11.50 -4.23
CA VAL A 24 -3.38 -11.43 -5.38
C VAL A 24 -3.49 -12.81 -6.00
N ARG A 25 -4.72 -13.26 -6.26
CA ARG A 25 -4.94 -14.49 -7.01
C ARG A 25 -4.46 -14.30 -8.45
N PRO A 26 -3.75 -15.27 -9.06
CA PRO A 26 -3.28 -15.14 -10.45
C PRO A 26 -4.39 -14.79 -11.45
N SER A 27 -5.63 -15.27 -11.23
CA SER A 27 -6.79 -14.96 -12.06
C SER A 27 -7.23 -13.48 -12.00
N ALA A 28 -6.88 -12.75 -10.94
CA ALA A 28 -7.21 -11.34 -10.75
C ALA A 28 -6.06 -10.40 -11.17
N LEU A 29 -4.91 -10.96 -11.58
CA LEU A 29 -3.69 -10.19 -11.87
C LEU A 29 -3.88 -9.22 -13.04
N LEU A 30 -4.36 -9.72 -14.18
CA LEU A 30 -4.53 -8.89 -15.39
C LEU A 30 -5.60 -7.79 -15.21
N PRO A 31 -6.79 -8.07 -14.64
CA PRO A 31 -7.75 -7.02 -14.31
C PRO A 31 -7.16 -5.96 -13.38
N LEU A 32 -6.52 -6.39 -12.29
CA LEU A 32 -5.95 -5.46 -11.31
C LEU A 32 -4.84 -4.59 -11.93
N ALA A 33 -3.98 -5.18 -12.79
CA ALA A 33 -2.95 -4.43 -13.50
C ALA A 33 -3.54 -3.36 -14.45
N ALA A 34 -4.69 -3.64 -15.08
CA ALA A 34 -5.38 -2.67 -15.92
C ALA A 34 -5.95 -1.50 -15.10
N ASP A 35 -6.45 -1.78 -13.89
CA ASP A 35 -7.08 -0.78 -13.02
C ASP A 35 -6.08 0.02 -12.17
N LEU A 36 -4.81 -0.39 -12.08
CA LEU A 36 -3.77 0.28 -11.28
C LEU A 36 -3.66 1.79 -11.58
N SER A 37 -3.85 2.20 -12.84
CA SER A 37 -3.78 3.63 -13.20
C SER A 37 -4.94 4.41 -12.58
N ALA A 38 -6.15 3.84 -12.57
CA ALA A 38 -7.31 4.45 -11.95
C ALA A 38 -7.19 4.46 -10.42
N ILE A 39 -6.68 3.37 -9.82
CA ILE A 39 -6.41 3.28 -8.38
C ILE A 39 -5.38 4.33 -7.94
N ASN A 40 -4.27 4.47 -8.66
CA ASN A 40 -3.29 5.52 -8.35
C ASN A 40 -3.83 6.94 -8.56
N ALA A 41 -4.85 7.11 -9.40
CA ALA A 41 -5.52 8.40 -9.60
C ALA A 41 -6.61 8.68 -8.56
N SER A 42 -7.06 7.68 -7.78
CA SER A 42 -8.11 7.86 -6.77
C SER A 42 -7.58 8.48 -5.47
N SER A 43 -6.27 8.41 -5.23
CA SER A 43 -5.60 9.02 -4.07
C SER A 43 -4.48 9.97 -4.49
N LEU A 44 -4.32 11.07 -3.76
CA LEU A 44 -3.26 12.05 -4.02
C LEU A 44 -1.91 11.65 -3.42
N THR A 45 -1.90 10.73 -2.45
CA THR A 45 -0.69 10.42 -1.66
C THR A 45 -0.27 8.97 -1.76
N VAL A 46 -1.20 8.07 -2.06
CA VAL A 46 -0.92 6.63 -2.13
C VAL A 46 -0.35 6.25 -3.49
N LYS A 47 0.55 5.27 -3.47
CA LYS A 47 1.02 4.56 -4.64
C LYS A 47 0.70 3.07 -4.50
N ALA A 48 0.06 2.51 -5.51
CA ALA A 48 -0.25 1.09 -5.63
C ALA A 48 0.48 0.48 -6.83
N PHE A 49 1.08 -0.69 -6.65
CA PHE A 49 1.75 -1.44 -7.70
C PHE A 49 1.74 -2.94 -7.42
N LEU A 50 1.99 -3.74 -8.46
CA LEU A 50 2.10 -5.19 -8.34
C LEU A 50 3.56 -5.59 -8.18
N ASP A 51 3.85 -6.36 -7.15
CA ASP A 51 5.12 -7.06 -6.94
C ASP A 51 4.94 -8.52 -7.37
N MET A 52 5.67 -8.93 -8.40
CA MET A 52 5.60 -10.26 -9.00
C MET A 52 6.98 -10.90 -8.91
N GLN A 53 7.04 -12.09 -8.33
CA GLN A 53 8.26 -12.88 -8.17
C GLN A 53 7.98 -14.30 -8.69
N ASP A 54 8.97 -14.98 -9.23
CA ASP A 54 8.76 -16.29 -9.89
C ASP A 54 8.25 -17.38 -8.93
N ASP A 55 8.68 -17.35 -7.67
CA ASP A 55 8.42 -18.41 -6.68
C ASP A 55 7.25 -18.11 -5.72
N ASN A 56 6.61 -16.94 -5.82
CA ASN A 56 5.58 -16.49 -4.88
C ASN A 56 4.29 -16.04 -5.59
N LEU A 57 3.18 -16.02 -4.86
CA LEU A 57 1.96 -15.37 -5.36
C LEU A 57 2.23 -13.88 -5.61
N PRO A 58 1.66 -13.28 -6.67
CA PRO A 58 1.79 -11.86 -6.91
C PRO A 58 1.16 -11.09 -5.75
N LYS A 59 1.76 -9.96 -5.38
CA LYS A 59 1.30 -9.13 -4.27
C LYS A 59 0.93 -7.75 -4.79
N LEU A 60 -0.21 -7.25 -4.33
CA LEU A 60 -0.54 -5.84 -4.42
C LEU A 60 0.18 -5.15 -3.27
N VAL A 61 1.07 -4.22 -3.61
CA VAL A 61 1.74 -3.34 -2.65
C VAL A 61 1.10 -1.97 -2.74
N VAL A 62 0.65 -1.47 -1.60
CA VAL A 62 0.06 -0.13 -1.47
C VAL A 62 0.85 0.61 -0.41
N CYS A 63 1.37 1.78 -0.76
CA CYS A 63 2.27 2.51 0.13
C CYS A 63 2.12 4.01 0.03
N GLN A 64 2.54 4.69 1.10
CA GLN A 64 2.70 6.13 1.16
C GLN A 64 4.08 6.46 1.72
N SER A 65 4.69 7.55 1.26
CA SER A 65 6.03 7.97 1.66
C SER A 65 6.05 9.35 2.31
N LEU A 66 6.89 9.52 3.32
CA LEU A 66 7.20 10.80 3.97
C LEU A 66 8.71 11.02 3.96
N SER A 67 9.18 12.06 3.25
CA SER A 67 10.59 12.44 3.32
C SER A 67 10.89 13.09 4.67
N VAL A 68 11.90 12.57 5.36
CA VAL A 68 12.40 13.08 6.65
C VAL A 68 13.78 13.73 6.53
N MET A 69 14.26 13.96 5.30
CA MET A 69 15.59 14.51 5.02
C MET A 69 15.83 15.86 5.71
N GLN A 70 14.81 16.72 5.77
CA GLN A 70 14.87 18.04 6.42
C GLN A 70 14.29 18.04 7.84
N GLY A 71 14.12 16.85 8.42
CA GLY A 71 13.41 16.64 9.67
C GLY A 71 11.89 16.68 9.50
N VAL A 72 11.19 16.03 10.44
CA VAL A 72 9.73 16.08 10.60
C VAL A 72 9.42 16.21 12.08
N THR A 73 8.31 16.88 12.41
CA THR A 73 7.82 16.89 13.79
C THR A 73 7.11 15.58 14.11
N TYR A 74 6.92 15.30 15.40
CA TYR A 74 6.18 14.12 15.82
C TYR A 74 4.73 14.14 15.31
N GLU A 75 4.08 15.29 15.34
CA GLU A 75 2.69 15.45 14.87
C GLU A 75 2.57 15.22 13.36
N GLN A 76 3.59 15.62 12.58
CA GLN A 76 3.64 15.33 11.14
C GLN A 76 3.76 13.82 10.89
N PHE A 77 4.58 13.12 11.67
CA PHE A 77 4.69 11.67 11.59
C PHE A 77 3.40 10.96 12.02
N GLU A 78 2.79 11.36 13.13
CA GLU A 78 1.52 10.81 13.61
C GLU A 78 0.42 10.99 12.57
N TRP A 79 0.30 12.18 12.00
CA TRP A 79 -0.68 12.46 10.95
C TRP A 79 -0.41 11.61 9.71
N PHE A 80 0.85 11.48 9.29
CA PHE A 80 1.23 10.62 8.18
C PHE A 80 0.82 9.16 8.42
N VAL A 81 1.06 8.61 9.61
CA VAL A 81 0.70 7.22 9.95
C VAL A 81 -0.81 7.02 9.86
N ARG A 82 -1.61 7.89 10.49
CA ARG A 82 -3.08 7.78 10.49
C ARG A 82 -3.68 7.96 9.10
N GLN A 83 -3.19 8.94 8.34
CA GLN A 83 -3.65 9.17 6.97
C GLN A 83 -3.27 8.00 6.06
N SER A 84 -2.05 7.46 6.20
CA SER A 84 -1.60 6.31 5.43
C SER A 84 -2.46 5.10 5.72
N GLU A 85 -2.75 4.80 6.98
CA GLU A 85 -3.61 3.68 7.38
C GLU A 85 -5.00 3.76 6.72
N GLU A 86 -5.65 4.93 6.78
CA GLU A 86 -6.97 5.15 6.19
C GLU A 86 -6.96 4.98 4.66
N GLN A 87 -6.02 5.64 3.99
CA GLN A 87 -5.95 5.65 2.52
C GLN A 87 -5.52 4.29 1.96
N ILE A 88 -4.55 3.64 2.59
CA ILE A 88 -4.09 2.30 2.20
C ILE A 88 -5.22 1.28 2.38
N SER A 89 -5.96 1.35 3.49
CA SER A 89 -7.10 0.46 3.73
C SER A 89 -8.20 0.64 2.67
N MET A 90 -8.49 1.88 2.28
CA MET A 90 -9.46 2.19 1.24
C MET A 90 -9.04 1.59 -0.11
N VAL A 91 -7.78 1.80 -0.52
CA VAL A 91 -7.25 1.29 -1.79
C VAL A 91 -7.22 -0.25 -1.83
N ILE A 92 -6.85 -0.91 -0.75
CA ILE A 92 -6.86 -2.39 -0.67
C ILE A 92 -8.29 -2.93 -0.84
N LEU A 93 -9.27 -2.28 -0.22
CA LEU A 93 -10.68 -2.66 -0.32
C LEU A 93 -11.24 -2.41 -1.73
N GLU A 94 -10.90 -1.27 -2.36
CA GLU A 94 -11.28 -0.95 -3.75
C GLU A 94 -10.68 -1.92 -4.76
N ALA A 95 -9.44 -2.36 -4.55
CA ALA A 95 -8.77 -3.35 -5.39
C ALA A 95 -9.39 -4.75 -5.29
N GLY A 96 -10.40 -4.96 -4.43
CA GLY A 96 -11.03 -6.25 -4.20
C GLY A 96 -10.08 -7.27 -3.57
N ALA A 97 -8.96 -6.81 -3.01
CA ALA A 97 -8.07 -7.62 -2.21
C ALA A 97 -8.70 -7.80 -0.81
N PRO A 98 -8.55 -8.97 -0.16
CA PRO A 98 -9.15 -9.16 1.16
C PRO A 98 -8.58 -8.15 2.15
N SER A 99 -9.44 -7.35 2.77
CA SER A 99 -9.06 -6.44 3.85
C SER A 99 -8.97 -7.21 5.16
N ALA A 100 -7.91 -6.97 5.95
CA ALA A 100 -7.90 -7.33 7.36
C ALA A 100 -8.83 -6.35 8.10
N SER A 101 -9.81 -6.86 8.81
CA SER A 101 -10.52 -6.08 9.84
C SER A 101 -9.51 -5.71 10.93
N VAL A 102 -9.19 -4.41 11.02
CA VAL A 102 -8.46 -3.83 12.16
C VAL A 102 -9.32 -3.93 13.41
#